data_AF-A0A3N4JSY2-F1
#
_entry.id   AF-A0A3N4JSY2-F1
#
_cell.length_a   1.000
_cell.length_b   1.000
_cell.length_c   1.000
_cell.angle_alpha   90.00
_cell.angle_beta   90.00
_cell.angle_gamma   90.00
#
_symmetry.space_group_name_H-M   'P 1'
#
loop_
_entity.id
_entity.type
_entity.pdbx_description
1 polymer ?
#
loop_
_entity_poly.entity_id
_entity_poly.type
_entity_poly.pdbx_seq_one_letter_code
_entity_poly.pdbx_strand_id
1 'polypeptide(L)'
;MPVPVSAPGGGGHGSQCPSLFDKMKLGAIMGTSVGLCIGFLFGGYNLIKHGAGPNGFVRSLGQYMLGSAATFGFFMSIGTAIRTE
;
A
#
# COMPACT_ATOMS: atom_id res chain seq x y z
N MET A 1 19.68 7.96 -38.51
CA MET A 1 19.61 8.67 -37.22
C MET A 1 18.67 7.89 -36.32
N PRO A 2 19.15 7.33 -35.19
CA PRO A 2 18.27 6.67 -34.24
C PRO A 2 17.39 7.75 -33.60
N VAL A 3 16.07 7.56 -33.68
CA VAL A 3 15.12 8.41 -32.97
C VAL A 3 15.26 8.13 -31.47
N PRO A 4 15.36 9.15 -30.61
CA PRO A 4 15.30 8.96 -29.18
C PRO A 4 13.90 8.43 -28.85
N VAL A 5 13.84 7.17 -28.40
CA VAL A 5 12.63 6.61 -27.82
C VAL A 5 12.29 7.50 -26.63
N SER A 6 11.13 8.14 -26.70
CA SER A 6 10.57 8.95 -25.63
C SER A 6 10.47 8.08 -24.38
N ALA A 7 11.41 8.29 -23.47
CA ALA A 7 11.27 7.95 -22.07
C ALA A 7 9.92 8.50 -21.59
N PRO A 8 9.09 7.71 -20.89
CA PRO A 8 7.92 8.26 -20.23
C PRO A 8 8.44 9.24 -19.16
N GLY A 9 8.29 10.53 -19.44
CA GLY A 9 8.54 11.57 -18.46
C GLY A 9 7.60 11.45 -17.27
N GLY A 10 8.11 11.75 -16.08
CA GLY A 10 7.27 11.96 -14.92
C GLY A 10 7.99 11.93 -13.57
N GLY A 11 8.80 12.95 -13.28
CA GLY A 11 9.12 13.35 -11.90
C GLY A 11 10.43 12.81 -11.35
N GLY A 12 11.43 13.70 -11.28
CA GLY A 12 12.79 13.38 -10.90
C GLY A 12 12.93 12.80 -9.50
N HIS A 13 13.73 11.76 -9.38
CA HIS A 13 14.54 11.46 -8.20
C HIS A 13 15.84 10.89 -8.74
N GLY A 14 16.94 11.55 -8.40
CA GLY A 14 18.26 11.24 -8.91
C GLY A 14 18.66 9.79 -8.66
N SER A 15 19.64 9.38 -9.46
CA SER A 15 20.45 8.18 -9.38
C SER A 15 21.03 7.94 -7.98
N GLN A 16 20.21 7.51 -7.03
CA GLN A 16 20.65 6.87 -5.80
C GLN A 16 20.17 5.43 -5.86
N CYS A 17 21.10 4.48 -5.74
CA CYS A 17 20.76 3.12 -5.35
C CYS A 17 19.83 3.23 -4.14
N PRO A 18 18.52 2.92 -4.26
CA PRO A 18 17.60 3.15 -3.15
C PRO A 18 18.08 2.30 -1.99
N SER A 19 18.43 2.94 -0.87
CA SER A 19 18.92 2.23 0.31
C SER A 19 17.87 1.22 0.78
N LEU A 20 18.28 0.20 1.54
CA LEU A 20 17.34 -0.77 2.15
C LEU A 20 16.15 -0.06 2.82
N PHE A 21 16.39 1.10 3.43
CA PHE A 21 15.37 1.94 4.02
C PHE A 21 14.40 2.59 3.01
N ASP A 22 14.90 3.08 1.87
CA ASP A 22 14.04 3.62 0.81
C ASP A 22 13.19 2.53 0.17
N LYS A 23 13.73 1.32 0.01
CA LYS A 23 12.99 0.17 -0.53
C LYS A 23 11.97 -0.39 0.46
N MET A 24 12.29 -0.42 1.75
CA MET A 24 11.33 -0.69 2.83
C MET A 24 10.20 0.33 2.79
N LYS A 25 10.53 1.62 2.72
CA LYS A 25 9.53 2.70 2.64
C LYS A 25 8.65 2.58 1.40
N LEU A 26 9.22 2.23 0.25
CA LEU A 26 8.46 2.02 -0.98
C LEU A 26 7.48 0.83 -0.84
N GLY A 27 7.96 -0.29 -0.29
CA GLY A 27 7.14 -1.48 -0.02
C GLY A 27 6.03 -1.20 1.00
N ALA A 28 6.35 -0.46 2.05
CA ALA A 28 5.38 -0.03 3.05
C ALA A 28 4.31 0.87 2.43
N ILE A 29 4.65 1.87 1.62
CA ILE A 29 3.67 2.78 1.00
C ILE A 29 2.76 2.01 0.03
N MET A 30 3.32 1.15 -0.81
CA MET A 30 2.55 0.36 -1.76
C MET A 30 1.65 -0.66 -1.04
N GLY A 31 2.19 -1.37 -0.05
CA GLY A 31 1.45 -2.35 0.75
C GLY A 31 0.35 -1.73 1.61
N THR A 32 0.62 -0.62 2.28
CA THR A 32 -0.39 0.09 3.07
C THR A 32 -1.51 0.66 2.19
N SER A 33 -1.19 1.20 1.03
CA SER A 33 -2.19 1.73 0.09
C SER A 33 -3.12 0.62 -0.42
N VAL A 34 -2.55 -0.51 -0.86
CA VAL A 34 -3.35 -1.67 -1.29
C VAL A 34 -4.15 -2.25 -0.14
N GLY A 35 -3.55 -2.37 1.06
CA GLY A 35 -4.23 -2.84 2.26
C GLY A 35 -5.39 -1.95 2.70
N LEU A 36 -5.27 -0.62 2.56
CA LEU A 36 -6.37 0.32 2.78
C LEU A 36 -7.50 0.11 1.79
N CYS A 37 -7.19 -0.02 0.48
CA CYS A 37 -8.20 -0.26 -0.54
C CYS A 37 -8.93 -1.59 -0.31
N ILE A 38 -8.21 -2.69 -0.09
CA ILE A 38 -8.82 -4.00 0.17
C ILE A 38 -9.62 -3.98 1.47
N GLY A 39 -9.08 -3.37 2.52
CA GLY A 39 -9.78 -3.19 3.80
C GLY A 39 -11.04 -2.33 3.67
N PHE A 40 -11.06 -1.37 2.76
CA PHE A 40 -12.26 -0.58 2.43
C PHE A 40 -13.29 -1.39 1.64
N LEU A 41 -12.86 -2.10 0.59
CA LEU A 41 -13.75 -2.89 -0.26
C LEU A 41 -14.37 -4.05 0.52
N PHE A 42 -13.55 -4.89 1.15
CA PHE A 42 -14.04 -6.01 1.93
C PHE A 42 -14.68 -5.56 3.24
N GLY A 43 -14.06 -4.64 3.98
CA GLY A 43 -14.63 -4.11 5.22
C GLY A 43 -15.95 -3.40 4.98
N GLY A 44 -16.03 -2.55 3.94
CA GLY A 44 -17.25 -1.83 3.56
C GLY A 44 -18.33 -2.76 3.04
N TYR A 45 -18.00 -3.72 2.16
CA TYR A 45 -18.97 -4.71 1.68
C TYR A 45 -19.53 -5.56 2.83
N ASN A 46 -18.67 -6.00 3.75
CA ASN A 46 -19.07 -6.81 4.91
C ASN A 46 -19.96 -6.00 5.87
N LEU A 47 -19.69 -4.70 6.02
CA LEU A 47 -20.45 -3.79 6.86
C LEU A 47 -21.81 -3.39 6.26
N ILE A 48 -21.90 -3.24 4.93
CA ILE A 48 -23.16 -3.02 4.21
C ILE A 48 -24.04 -4.28 4.27
N LYS A 49 -23.43 -5.47 4.15
CA LYS A 49 -24.15 -6.76 4.11
C LYS A 49 -24.59 -7.27 5.49
N HIS A 50 -23.73 -7.20 6.50
CA HIS A 50 -24.02 -7.73 7.85
C HIS A 50 -24.41 -6.65 8.85
N GLY A 51 -24.40 -5.39 8.44
CA GLY A 51 -24.66 -4.23 9.29
C GLY A 51 -23.41 -3.84 10.08
N ALA A 52 -23.21 -2.53 10.24
CA ALA A 52 -22.30 -2.06 11.27
C ALA A 52 -22.90 -2.43 12.63
N GLY A 53 -22.30 -3.42 13.29
CA GLY A 53 -22.63 -3.75 14.67
C GLY A 53 -22.51 -2.54 15.60
N PRO A 54 -22.69 -2.73 16.92
CA PRO A 54 -22.87 -1.66 17.91
C PRO A 54 -21.75 -0.60 17.96
N ASN A 55 -20.60 -0.83 17.32
CA ASN A 55 -19.48 0.10 17.23
C ASN A 55 -19.60 1.14 16.10
N GLY A 56 -20.63 1.08 15.25
CA GLY A 56 -20.87 2.05 14.19
C GLY A 56 -20.03 1.83 12.91
N PHE A 57 -20.49 2.45 11.82
CA PHE A 57 -19.98 2.21 10.46
C PHE A 57 -18.51 2.60 10.30
N VAL A 58 -18.18 3.84 10.70
CA VAL A 58 -16.84 4.40 10.52
C VAL A 58 -15.79 3.71 11.37
N ARG A 59 -16.13 3.28 12.59
CA ARG A 59 -15.16 2.64 13.50
C ARG A 59 -14.86 1.20 13.09
N SER A 60 -15.87 0.45 12.68
CA SER A 60 -15.69 -0.93 12.19
C SER A 60 -14.95 -0.94 10.85
N LEU A 61 -15.33 -0.04 9.93
CA LEU A 61 -14.63 0.15 8.66
C LEU A 61 -13.17 0.58 8.89
N GLY A 62 -12.95 1.54 9.79
CA GLY A 62 -11.61 2.00 10.17
C GLY A 62 -10.75 0.87 10.75
N GLN A 63 -11.31 -0.01 11.58
CA GLN A 63 -10.62 -1.20 12.09
C GLN A 63 -10.21 -2.16 10.95
N TYR A 64 -11.09 -2.42 9.98
CA TYR A 64 -10.76 -3.24 8.82
C TYR A 64 -9.70 -2.61 7.93
N MET A 65 -9.82 -1.32 7.64
CA MET A 65 -8.87 -0.56 6.82
C MET A 65 -7.51 -0.51 7.49
N LEU A 66 -7.46 -0.16 8.78
CA LEU A 66 -6.21 0.02 9.52
C LEU A 66 -5.54 -1.33 9.82
N GLY A 67 -6.31 -2.38 10.13
CA GLY A 67 -5.80 -3.73 10.27
C GLY A 67 -5.20 -4.26 8.96
N SER A 68 -5.95 -4.14 7.86
CA SER A 68 -5.47 -4.60 6.54
C SER A 68 -4.26 -3.81 6.05
N ALA A 69 -4.25 -2.49 6.24
CA ALA A 69 -3.13 -1.62 5.89
C ALA A 69 -1.87 -1.91 6.71
N ALA A 70 -2.02 -2.13 8.02
CA ALA A 70 -0.91 -2.47 8.90
C ALA A 70 -0.26 -3.80 8.47
N THR A 71 -1.06 -4.83 8.22
CA THR A 71 -0.55 -6.16 7.86
C THR A 71 0.09 -6.19 6.48
N PHE A 72 -0.59 -5.65 5.45
CA PHE A 72 -0.02 -5.60 4.10
C PHE A 72 1.20 -4.69 4.03
N GLY A 73 1.18 -3.54 4.71
CA GLY A 73 2.31 -2.63 4.81
C GLY A 73 3.53 -3.27 5.49
N PHE A 74 3.32 -3.98 6.59
CA PHE A 74 4.37 -4.67 7.33
C PHE A 74 5.01 -5.78 6.52
N PHE A 75 4.20 -6.67 5.92
CA PHE A 75 4.72 -7.77 5.11
C PHE A 75 5.39 -7.31 3.82
N MET A 76 4.84 -6.30 3.12
CA MET A 76 5.50 -5.75 1.93
C MET A 76 6.77 -4.98 2.28
N SER A 77 6.81 -4.24 3.39
CA SER A 77 8.02 -3.55 3.85
C SER A 77 9.16 -4.52 4.12
N ILE A 78 8.89 -5.63 4.81
CA ILE A 78 9.90 -6.68 5.08
C ILE A 78 10.25 -7.43 3.78
N GLY A 79 9.26 -7.75 2.95
CA GLY A 79 9.46 -8.43 1.67
C GLY A 79 10.32 -7.61 0.69
N THR A 80 10.19 -6.28 0.68
CA THR A 80 11.07 -5.42 -0.12
C THR A 80 12.45 -5.24 0.50
N ALA A 81 12.58 -5.32 1.82
CA ALA A 81 13.89 -5.35 2.50
C ALA A 81 14.70 -6.59 2.11
N ILE A 82 14.09 -7.77 2.20
CA ILE A 82 14.74 -9.08 1.96
C ILE A 82 14.91 -9.38 0.46
N ARG A 83 14.09 -8.79 -0.43
CA ARG A 83 14.28 -8.94 -1.88
C ARG A 83 15.41 -8.06 -2.44
N THR A 84 16.04 -7.22 -1.62
CA THR A 84 16.98 -6.19 -2.08
C THR A 84 18.45 -6.62 -2.13
N GLU A 85 18.77 -7.77 -1.55
CA GLU A 85 20.02 -8.50 -1.79
C GLU A 85 20.03 -9.22 -3.15
#